data_AF-S4XW10-F1
#
_entry.id   AF-S4XW10-F1
#
_cell.length_a   1.000
_cell.length_b   1.000
_cell.length_c   1.000
_cell.angle_alpha   90.00
_cell.angle_beta   90.00
_cell.angle_gamma   90.00
#
_symmetry.space_group_name_H-M   'P 1'
#
loop_
_entity.id
_entity.type
_entity.pdbx_description
1 polymer ?
#
loop_
_entity_poly.entity_id
_entity_poly.type
_entity_poly.pdbx_seq_one_letter_code
_entity_poly.pdbx_strand_id
1 'polypeptide(L)'
;MNSAIVIPLVVASSCFVSAAAAAEQACGYSSAGWNAPNGAAVFSVGSGLIGDLLNAVGEIRTHSMLSHGAGKWVTHATMKQPTENSWPAVCSTPVTPSDLIEGYPGLSQVNQGGIYRFLYGSGGSGPTSLTYQVGDGKKAASIGDAIWWEVAYYADHSIVDEGVEIDRPNIRGARVRYSLYQYRTTEGTPTGGPAWNNGMVCSSFLAYAHYVDGQGAIPPYTYSHEKLVNAANALYAGVRDSCESSLGFWGSIGTSIACFTTDICGKAANQVANCMASHACDTSSGSLWRGVRDTPSTVAVSISPDRVGGWSGHVWGTQPGATVWSADIGHNVQWNSGGNVYGCWY
;
A
#
# COMPACT_ATOMS: atom_id res chain seq x y z
N MET A 1 -19.52 -30.22 49.91
CA MET A 1 -19.95 -29.47 48.71
C MET A 1 -18.77 -28.65 48.25
N ASN A 2 -18.01 -29.17 47.26
CA ASN A 2 -16.90 -28.43 46.65
C ASN A 2 -17.32 -28.11 45.21
N SER A 3 -17.55 -26.83 44.94
CA SER A 3 -17.87 -26.33 43.61
C SER A 3 -16.62 -26.41 42.73
N ALA A 4 -16.67 -27.23 41.68
CA ALA A 4 -15.66 -27.24 40.63
C ALA A 4 -15.88 -26.01 39.73
N ILE A 5 -14.91 -25.10 39.72
CA ILE A 5 -14.85 -24.00 38.76
C ILE A 5 -14.34 -24.59 37.44
N VAL A 6 -15.22 -24.67 36.44
CA VAL A 6 -14.86 -25.01 35.06
C VAL A 6 -14.42 -23.71 34.40
N ILE A 7 -13.11 -23.57 34.16
CA ILE A 7 -12.56 -22.49 33.33
C ILE A 7 -12.62 -22.98 31.88
N PRO A 8 -13.38 -22.34 30.98
CA PRO A 8 -13.31 -22.67 29.57
C PRO A 8 -11.93 -22.29 29.04
N LEU A 9 -11.15 -23.30 28.65
CA LEU A 9 -9.93 -23.12 27.89
C LEU A 9 -10.32 -22.59 26.51
N VAL A 10 -10.27 -21.28 26.33
CA VAL A 10 -10.28 -20.66 25.00
C VAL A 10 -8.92 -21.01 24.39
N VAL A 11 -8.90 -22.09 23.60
CA VAL A 11 -7.81 -22.33 22.68
C VAL A 11 -7.90 -21.23 21.64
N ALA A 12 -7.16 -20.14 21.86
CA ALA A 12 -6.82 -19.21 20.80
C ALA A 12 -6.08 -20.05 19.75
N SER A 13 -6.81 -20.42 18.70
CA SER A 13 -6.22 -21.05 17.54
C SER A 13 -5.27 -20.02 16.95
N SER A 14 -4.00 -20.09 17.34
CA SER A 14 -2.89 -19.43 16.69
C SER A 14 -2.80 -20.04 15.29
N CYS A 15 -3.66 -19.56 14.40
CA CYS A 15 -3.44 -19.66 12.97
C CYS A 15 -2.15 -18.89 12.71
N PHE A 16 -1.05 -19.64 12.67
CA PHE A 16 0.15 -19.25 11.96
C PHE A 16 -0.26 -19.09 10.49
N VAL A 17 -0.79 -17.92 10.15
CA VAL A 17 -0.76 -17.44 8.78
C VAL A 17 0.70 -17.11 8.57
N SER A 18 1.42 -18.01 7.91
CA SER A 18 2.78 -17.73 7.45
C SER A 18 2.74 -16.37 6.75
N ALA A 19 3.42 -15.40 7.34
CA ALA A 19 3.70 -14.15 6.68
C ALA A 19 4.49 -14.50 5.41
N ALA A 20 3.87 -14.28 4.25
CA ALA A 20 4.64 -14.12 3.04
C ALA A 20 5.44 -12.83 3.22
N ALA A 21 6.61 -12.98 3.82
CA ALA A 21 7.68 -12.03 3.68
C ALA A 21 8.03 -12.02 2.19
N ALA A 22 7.43 -11.12 1.40
CA ALA A 22 7.92 -10.86 0.05
C ALA A 22 9.17 -9.98 0.13
N ALA A 23 10.14 -10.40 0.95
CA ALA A 23 11.54 -10.07 0.76
C ALA A 23 12.08 -11.11 -0.22
N GLU A 24 12.39 -10.74 -1.48
CA GLU A 24 13.68 -11.09 -2.12
C GLU A 24 13.76 -10.94 -3.65
N GLN A 25 12.68 -10.83 -4.44
CA GLN A 25 12.89 -10.58 -5.89
C GLN A 25 11.87 -9.62 -6.45
N ALA A 26 12.37 -8.46 -6.89
CA ALA A 26 11.62 -7.44 -7.62
C ALA A 26 11.21 -7.90 -9.02
N CYS A 27 11.93 -8.88 -9.57
CA CYS A 27 11.77 -9.39 -10.91
C CYS A 27 11.27 -10.83 -10.93
N GLY A 28 10.47 -11.17 -11.95
CA GLY A 28 9.97 -12.53 -12.11
C GLY A 28 9.19 -12.73 -13.39
N TYR A 29 8.88 -14.00 -13.65
CA TYR A 29 8.01 -14.40 -14.75
C TYR A 29 6.59 -14.64 -14.22
N SER A 30 5.60 -14.15 -14.95
CA SER A 30 4.21 -14.60 -14.83
C SER A 30 3.88 -15.52 -15.98
N SER A 31 3.32 -16.70 -15.70
CA SER A 31 2.51 -17.38 -16.70
C SER A 31 1.23 -16.58 -16.87
N ALA A 32 0.96 -16.13 -18.10
CA ALA A 32 -0.23 -15.38 -18.46
C ALA A 32 -0.33 -13.94 -17.92
N GLY A 33 -1.06 -13.13 -18.68
CA GLY A 33 -1.62 -11.86 -18.27
C GLY A 33 -2.97 -12.03 -17.60
N TRP A 34 -3.31 -11.11 -16.71
CA TRP A 34 -4.60 -11.10 -16.03
C TRP A 34 -5.76 -10.78 -16.98
N ASN A 35 -6.99 -11.13 -16.58
CA ASN A 35 -8.23 -10.87 -17.32
C ASN A 35 -8.84 -9.47 -17.07
N ALA A 36 -8.21 -8.62 -16.25
CA ALA A 36 -8.75 -7.29 -15.94
C ALA A 36 -8.70 -6.38 -17.19
N PRO A 37 -9.84 -5.83 -17.66
CA PRO A 37 -9.88 -5.00 -18.86
C PRO A 37 -9.23 -3.61 -18.64
N ASN A 38 -9.09 -2.84 -19.73
CA ASN A 38 -8.51 -1.51 -19.66
C ASN A 38 -9.33 -0.62 -18.72
N GLY A 39 -8.65 0.10 -17.84
CA GLY A 39 -9.28 1.00 -16.88
C GLY A 39 -9.91 0.34 -15.66
N ALA A 40 -9.88 -1.00 -15.55
CA ALA A 40 -10.41 -1.67 -14.37
C ALA A 40 -9.59 -1.32 -13.12
N ALA A 41 -10.26 -1.06 -12.01
CA ALA A 41 -9.62 -0.99 -10.71
C ALA A 41 -9.50 -2.40 -10.15
N VAL A 42 -8.26 -2.84 -9.91
CA VAL A 42 -7.95 -4.14 -9.33
C VAL A 42 -7.65 -3.97 -7.85
N PHE A 43 -8.25 -4.79 -7.01
CA PHE A 43 -8.16 -4.73 -5.56
C PHE A 43 -7.66 -6.05 -5.00
N SER A 44 -6.78 -5.98 -4.01
CA SER A 44 -6.32 -7.17 -3.30
C SER A 44 -6.56 -7.09 -1.80
N VAL A 45 -6.72 -8.26 -1.19
CA VAL A 45 -6.68 -8.44 0.26
C VAL A 45 -5.40 -9.19 0.57
N GLY A 46 -4.42 -8.48 1.11
CA GLY A 46 -3.12 -9.02 1.51
C GLY A 46 -2.86 -8.85 3.00
N SER A 47 -1.97 -9.68 3.54
CA SER A 47 -1.46 -9.52 4.90
C SER A 47 -0.34 -8.46 4.95
N GLY A 48 0.19 -8.22 6.15
CA GLY A 48 1.27 -7.27 6.40
C GLY A 48 0.79 -5.91 6.85
N LEU A 49 1.74 -4.99 7.01
CA LEU A 49 1.56 -3.71 7.69
C LEU A 49 0.35 -2.89 7.22
N ILE A 50 0.17 -2.77 5.90
CA ILE A 50 -0.96 -2.03 5.31
C ILE A 50 -2.28 -2.74 5.56
N GLY A 51 -2.27 -4.07 5.58
CA GLY A 51 -3.41 -4.87 5.98
C GLY A 51 -3.78 -4.66 7.45
N ASP A 52 -2.80 -4.67 8.35
CA ASP A 52 -3.05 -4.41 9.78
C ASP A 52 -3.61 -3.00 10.02
N LEU A 53 -3.05 -2.00 9.33
CA LEU A 53 -3.52 -0.61 9.38
C LEU A 53 -4.97 -0.48 8.89
N LEU A 54 -5.30 -1.08 7.75
CA LEU A 54 -6.63 -0.96 7.14
C LEU A 54 -7.68 -1.77 7.91
N ASN A 55 -7.33 -2.97 8.36
CA ASN A 55 -8.18 -3.78 9.23
C ASN A 55 -8.50 -3.06 10.55
N ALA A 56 -7.53 -2.35 11.14
CA ALA A 56 -7.73 -1.58 12.37
C ALA A 56 -8.75 -0.45 12.21
N VAL A 57 -8.92 0.09 11.00
CA VAL A 57 -9.98 1.06 10.68
C VAL A 57 -11.28 0.43 10.17
N GLY A 58 -11.32 -0.89 10.02
CA GLY A 58 -12.48 -1.65 9.55
C GLY A 58 -12.60 -1.72 8.02
N GLU A 59 -11.50 -1.50 7.31
CA GLU A 59 -11.39 -1.68 5.86
C GLU A 59 -10.70 -3.02 5.58
N ILE A 60 -11.06 -3.69 4.48
CA ILE A 60 -10.62 -5.06 4.19
C ILE A 60 -9.58 -5.09 3.08
N ARG A 61 -9.78 -4.31 2.00
CA ARG A 61 -8.88 -4.34 0.84
C ARG A 61 -7.66 -3.47 1.10
N THR A 62 -6.49 -4.02 0.78
CA THR A 62 -5.21 -3.45 1.20
C THR A 62 -4.45 -2.77 0.09
N HIS A 63 -4.66 -3.19 -1.16
CA HIS A 63 -4.08 -2.55 -2.33
C HIS A 63 -5.14 -2.32 -3.40
N SER A 64 -4.88 -1.32 -4.23
CA SER A 64 -5.66 -1.01 -5.42
C SER A 64 -4.75 -0.68 -6.59
N MET A 65 -5.14 -0.98 -7.82
CA MET A 65 -4.27 -0.89 -9.00
C MET A 65 -5.12 -0.49 -10.20
N LEU A 66 -4.53 0.21 -11.16
CA LEU A 66 -5.18 0.51 -12.43
C LEU A 66 -4.68 -0.46 -13.50
N SER A 67 -5.60 -1.23 -14.09
CA SER A 67 -5.30 -2.09 -15.23
C SER A 67 -5.26 -1.26 -16.52
N HIS A 68 -4.25 -1.49 -17.36
CA HIS A 68 -4.19 -0.96 -18.73
C HIS A 68 -4.65 -1.99 -19.77
N GLY A 69 -5.35 -3.02 -19.32
CA GLY A 69 -5.92 -4.08 -20.14
C GLY A 69 -5.36 -5.47 -19.87
N ALA A 70 -6.06 -6.45 -20.43
CA ALA A 70 -5.70 -7.85 -20.27
C ALA A 70 -4.31 -8.11 -20.86
N GLY A 71 -3.42 -8.66 -20.03
CA GLY A 71 -2.02 -8.93 -20.39
C GLY A 71 -1.14 -7.72 -20.69
N LYS A 72 -1.59 -6.50 -20.38
CA LYS A 72 -0.83 -5.26 -20.60
C LYS A 72 -0.16 -4.79 -19.31
N TRP A 73 -0.01 -3.48 -19.14
CA TRP A 73 0.63 -2.87 -18.00
C TRP A 73 -0.35 -2.66 -16.85
N VAL A 74 0.22 -2.42 -15.67
CA VAL A 74 -0.50 -2.07 -14.44
C VAL A 74 0.14 -0.84 -13.86
N THR A 75 -0.66 0.17 -13.54
CA THR A 75 -0.16 1.29 -12.72
C THR A 75 -0.53 1.04 -11.27
N HIS A 76 0.48 1.01 -10.40
CA HIS A 76 0.29 0.80 -8.97
C HIS A 76 1.36 1.53 -8.16
N ALA A 77 1.01 1.94 -6.94
CA ALA A 77 1.91 2.61 -6.01
C ALA A 77 2.17 1.72 -4.79
N THR A 78 3.44 1.42 -4.55
CA THR A 78 3.89 0.71 -3.34
C THR A 78 5.29 1.13 -2.93
N MET A 79 5.71 0.69 -1.75
CA MET A 79 7.03 0.92 -1.19
C MET A 79 7.89 -0.33 -1.39
N LYS A 80 9.19 -0.17 -1.69
CA LYS A 80 10.14 -1.29 -1.59
C LYS A 80 10.37 -1.61 -0.11
N GLN A 81 10.89 -2.80 0.17
CA GLN A 81 11.38 -3.11 1.51
C GLN A 81 12.45 -2.10 1.95
N PRO A 82 12.24 -1.35 3.05
CA PRO A 82 13.21 -0.38 3.51
C PRO A 82 14.49 -1.05 3.97
N THR A 83 15.59 -0.35 3.70
CA THR A 83 16.91 -0.75 4.13
C THR A 83 17.15 -0.35 5.57
N GLU A 84 18.00 -1.13 6.24
CA GLU A 84 18.57 -0.74 7.52
C GLU A 84 19.58 0.39 7.31
N ASN A 85 19.61 1.33 8.25
CA ASN A 85 20.54 2.44 8.24
C ASN A 85 21.97 1.96 8.58
N SER A 86 22.98 2.78 8.30
CA SER A 86 24.38 2.44 8.58
C SER A 86 24.78 2.73 10.02
N TRP A 87 25.88 2.12 10.49
CA TRP A 87 26.48 2.48 11.78
C TRP A 87 27.07 3.90 11.74
N PRO A 88 26.90 4.71 12.81
CA PRO A 88 26.19 4.43 14.06
C PRO A 88 24.70 4.82 14.05
N ALA A 89 24.20 5.37 12.94
CA ALA A 89 22.85 5.93 12.83
C ALA A 89 21.75 4.89 13.10
N VAL A 90 21.96 3.62 12.71
CA VAL A 90 21.04 2.49 12.96
C VAL A 90 20.59 2.38 14.42
N CYS A 91 21.45 2.76 15.38
CA CYS A 91 21.12 2.68 16.80
C CYS A 91 20.18 3.80 17.27
N SER A 92 19.97 4.83 16.45
CA SER A 92 19.05 5.93 16.74
C SER A 92 17.87 5.94 15.78
N THR A 93 18.11 5.71 14.50
CA THR A 93 17.16 5.67 13.39
C THR A 93 17.40 4.41 12.57
N PRO A 94 16.88 3.25 13.02
CA PRO A 94 17.16 1.95 12.40
C PRO A 94 16.81 1.83 10.93
N VAL A 95 15.72 2.47 10.50
CA VAL A 95 15.30 2.47 9.09
C VAL A 95 15.94 3.65 8.38
N THR A 96 16.48 3.43 7.20
CA THR A 96 17.00 4.49 6.32
C THR A 96 15.89 5.51 6.02
N PRO A 97 16.03 6.79 6.44
CA PRO A 97 14.95 7.76 6.29
C PRO A 97 14.53 8.01 4.84
N SER A 98 15.46 7.99 3.88
CA SER A 98 15.14 8.17 2.46
C SER A 98 14.23 7.07 1.93
N ASP A 99 14.30 5.83 2.44
CA ASP A 99 13.38 4.78 1.99
C ASP A 99 11.93 5.05 2.44
N LEU A 100 11.74 5.71 3.57
CA LEU A 100 10.42 6.14 4.06
C LEU A 100 9.93 7.45 3.42
N ILE A 101 10.84 8.38 3.15
CA ILE A 101 10.54 9.70 2.57
C ILE A 101 10.37 9.62 1.05
N GLU A 102 11.10 8.75 0.39
CA GLU A 102 11.04 8.59 -1.06
C GLU A 102 10.11 7.46 -1.46
N GLY A 103 10.01 6.43 -0.62
CA GLY A 103 9.08 5.33 -0.83
C GLY A 103 9.30 4.60 -2.16
N TYR A 104 10.48 4.73 -2.77
CA TYR A 104 10.79 4.17 -4.09
C TYR A 104 10.52 2.67 -4.07
N PRO A 105 9.81 2.08 -5.05
CA PRO A 105 9.44 2.61 -6.36
C PRO A 105 8.39 3.73 -6.42
N GLY A 106 7.50 3.85 -5.43
CA GLY A 106 6.37 4.78 -5.54
C GLY A 106 5.38 4.34 -6.61
N LEU A 107 4.78 5.32 -7.31
CA LEU A 107 3.87 5.05 -8.42
C LEU A 107 4.65 4.58 -9.65
N SER A 108 4.27 3.42 -10.16
CA SER A 108 5.01 2.71 -11.21
C SER A 108 4.04 2.13 -12.20
N GLN A 109 4.48 2.01 -13.44
CA GLN A 109 3.84 1.21 -14.44
C GLN A 109 4.69 -0.03 -14.73
N VAL A 110 4.13 -1.19 -14.43
CA VAL A 110 4.82 -2.46 -14.52
C VAL A 110 4.08 -3.42 -15.43
N ASN A 111 4.81 -4.34 -16.05
CA ASN A 111 4.20 -5.38 -16.84
C ASN A 111 3.66 -6.51 -15.95
N GLN A 112 3.04 -7.51 -16.58
CA GLN A 112 2.44 -8.66 -15.90
C GLN A 112 3.43 -9.47 -15.05
N GLY A 113 4.68 -9.61 -15.48
CA GLY A 113 5.72 -10.32 -14.72
C GLY A 113 6.04 -9.61 -13.40
N GLY A 114 6.26 -8.29 -13.48
CA GLY A 114 6.54 -7.45 -12.30
C GLY A 114 5.39 -7.42 -11.30
N ILE A 115 4.15 -7.19 -11.76
CA ILE A 115 2.99 -7.17 -10.85
C ILE A 115 2.65 -8.54 -10.28
N TYR A 116 2.78 -9.62 -11.06
CA TYR A 116 2.60 -10.98 -10.56
C TYR A 116 3.61 -11.27 -9.46
N ARG A 117 4.88 -10.90 -9.70
CA ARG A 117 5.93 -11.09 -8.72
C ARG A 117 5.68 -10.30 -7.43
N PHE A 118 5.23 -9.04 -7.54
CA PHE A 118 4.80 -8.24 -6.39
C PHE A 118 3.68 -8.93 -5.59
N LEU A 119 2.67 -9.46 -6.28
CA LEU A 119 1.49 -10.06 -5.65
C LEU A 119 1.75 -11.42 -5.00
N TYR A 120 2.57 -12.27 -5.62
CA TYR A 120 2.71 -13.69 -5.23
C TYR A 120 4.10 -14.07 -4.69
N GLY A 121 5.10 -13.18 -4.79
CA GLY A 121 6.48 -13.47 -4.36
C GLY A 121 7.11 -14.67 -5.08
N SER A 122 8.17 -15.25 -4.49
CA SER A 122 8.80 -16.50 -4.97
C SER A 122 8.06 -17.76 -4.57
N GLY A 123 7.38 -17.72 -3.43
CA GLY A 123 6.68 -18.87 -2.85
C GLY A 123 5.27 -19.09 -3.38
N GLY A 124 4.73 -18.18 -4.20
CA GLY A 124 3.38 -18.29 -4.76
C GLY A 124 2.25 -18.00 -3.76
N SER A 125 2.58 -17.66 -2.52
CA SER A 125 1.63 -17.18 -1.51
C SER A 125 1.15 -15.78 -1.90
N GLY A 126 0.05 -15.74 -2.66
CA GLY A 126 -0.56 -14.50 -3.11
C GLY A 126 -1.45 -13.81 -2.09
N PRO A 127 -2.12 -12.73 -2.49
CA PRO A 127 -3.20 -12.16 -1.69
C PRO A 127 -4.31 -13.19 -1.46
N THR A 128 -4.99 -13.09 -0.32
CA THR A 128 -6.16 -13.92 0.00
C THR A 128 -7.31 -13.72 -0.98
N SER A 129 -7.38 -12.53 -1.59
CA SER A 129 -8.32 -12.23 -2.67
C SER A 129 -7.71 -11.24 -3.65
N LEU A 130 -7.99 -11.43 -4.94
CA LEU A 130 -7.63 -10.50 -6.01
C LEU A 130 -8.84 -10.37 -6.95
N THR A 131 -9.43 -9.18 -6.99
CA THR A 131 -10.65 -8.91 -7.75
C THR A 131 -10.50 -7.62 -8.54
N TYR A 132 -11.32 -7.43 -9.57
CA TYR A 132 -11.39 -6.16 -10.30
C TYR A 132 -12.83 -5.67 -10.42
N GLN A 133 -13.00 -4.36 -10.50
CA GLN A 133 -14.25 -3.70 -10.84
C GLN A 133 -14.04 -2.83 -12.08
N VAL A 134 -15.06 -2.80 -12.93
CA VAL A 134 -15.08 -2.01 -14.16
C VAL A 134 -16.16 -0.94 -14.08
N GLY A 135 -17.36 -1.32 -13.66
CA GLY A 135 -18.53 -0.45 -13.69
C GLY A 135 -18.91 -0.09 -15.12
N ASP A 136 -18.87 1.19 -15.47
CA ASP A 136 -19.02 1.61 -16.88
C ASP A 136 -17.70 1.37 -17.64
N GLY A 137 -17.68 0.33 -18.48
CA GLY A 137 -16.48 -0.07 -19.23
C GLY A 137 -15.93 1.00 -20.17
N LYS A 138 -16.75 1.92 -20.70
CA LYS A 138 -16.23 3.01 -21.55
C LYS A 138 -15.53 4.07 -20.71
N LYS A 139 -16.14 4.46 -19.59
CA LYS A 139 -15.54 5.43 -18.66
C LYS A 139 -14.28 4.87 -17.99
N ALA A 140 -14.33 3.61 -17.56
CA ALA A 140 -13.16 2.93 -17.01
C ALA A 140 -12.00 2.98 -18.01
N ALA A 141 -12.23 2.52 -19.25
CA ALA A 141 -11.19 2.55 -20.29
C ALA A 141 -10.64 3.96 -20.52
N SER A 142 -11.49 5.00 -20.50
CA SER A 142 -11.06 6.41 -20.58
C SER A 142 -10.07 6.75 -19.46
N ILE A 143 -10.37 6.39 -18.20
CA ILE A 143 -9.45 6.61 -17.07
C ILE A 143 -8.08 5.93 -17.30
N GLY A 144 -8.09 4.68 -17.80
CA GLY A 144 -6.86 3.96 -18.15
C GLY A 144 -6.05 4.69 -19.22
N ASP A 145 -6.72 5.10 -20.30
CA ASP A 145 -6.12 5.79 -21.43
C ASP A 145 -5.61 7.19 -21.05
N ALA A 146 -6.32 7.94 -20.19
CA ALA A 146 -5.89 9.24 -19.70
C ALA A 146 -4.58 9.14 -18.91
N ILE A 147 -4.45 8.14 -18.03
CA ILE A 147 -3.19 7.91 -17.32
C ILE A 147 -2.06 7.56 -18.31
N TRP A 148 -2.33 6.75 -19.32
CA TRP A 148 -1.31 6.32 -20.27
C TRP A 148 -0.87 7.42 -21.27
N TRP A 149 -1.81 8.21 -21.79
CA TRP A 149 -1.55 9.16 -22.88
C TRP A 149 -1.38 10.61 -22.42
N GLU A 150 -1.96 11.00 -21.28
CA GLU A 150 -1.99 12.40 -20.84
C GLU A 150 -1.01 12.71 -19.70
N VAL A 151 -0.62 11.69 -18.93
CA VAL A 151 0.38 11.85 -17.87
C VAL A 151 1.78 11.65 -18.46
N ALA A 152 2.71 12.55 -18.13
CA ALA A 152 4.10 12.41 -18.53
C ALA A 152 4.78 11.28 -17.72
N TYR A 153 5.87 10.71 -18.23
CA TYR A 153 6.59 9.61 -17.56
C TYR A 153 8.11 9.86 -17.49
N TYR A 154 8.74 9.23 -16.50
CA TYR A 154 10.17 8.97 -16.47
C TYR A 154 10.41 7.48 -16.73
N ALA A 155 11.42 7.17 -17.52
CA ALA A 155 11.98 5.82 -17.60
C ALA A 155 13.02 5.65 -16.48
N ASP A 156 12.83 4.65 -15.62
CA ASP A 156 13.82 4.18 -14.67
C ASP A 156 14.26 2.76 -15.00
N HIS A 157 15.51 2.42 -14.69
CA HIS A 157 15.95 1.03 -14.77
C HIS A 157 15.70 0.32 -13.44
N SER A 158 15.35 -0.96 -13.52
CA SER A 158 15.27 -1.84 -12.35
C SER A 158 16.63 -1.92 -11.65
N ILE A 159 16.63 -1.77 -10.33
CA ILE A 159 17.82 -1.87 -9.49
C ILE A 159 18.30 -3.33 -9.33
N VAL A 160 17.45 -4.29 -9.70
CA VAL A 160 17.77 -5.73 -9.68
C VAL A 160 18.24 -6.21 -11.05
N ASP A 161 17.70 -5.65 -12.12
CA ASP A 161 18.02 -5.99 -13.51
C ASP A 161 18.02 -4.71 -14.35
N GLU A 162 19.20 -4.10 -14.50
CA GLU A 162 19.36 -2.84 -15.23
C GLU A 162 18.91 -2.93 -16.70
N GLY A 163 18.71 -4.14 -17.25
CA GLY A 163 18.15 -4.33 -18.58
C GLY A 163 16.64 -4.09 -18.68
N VAL A 164 15.93 -3.98 -17.56
CA VAL A 164 14.48 -3.76 -17.52
C VAL A 164 14.17 -2.30 -17.19
N GLU A 165 13.55 -1.61 -18.15
CA GLU A 165 12.99 -0.27 -17.97
C GLU A 165 11.60 -0.33 -17.32
N ILE A 166 11.33 0.62 -16.43
CA ILE A 166 10.10 0.78 -15.67
C ILE A 166 9.63 2.23 -15.79
N ASP A 167 8.46 2.41 -16.39
CA ASP A 167 7.83 3.71 -16.55
C ASP A 167 7.26 4.23 -15.23
N ARG A 168 7.56 5.48 -14.89
CA ARG A 168 7.14 6.17 -13.65
C ARG A 168 6.33 7.41 -13.99
N PRO A 169 5.04 7.47 -13.62
CA PRO A 169 4.27 8.69 -13.83
C PRO A 169 4.94 9.92 -13.20
N ASN A 170 5.06 10.96 -14.00
CA ASN A 170 5.54 12.28 -13.65
C ASN A 170 4.32 13.18 -13.40
N ILE A 171 4.02 13.38 -12.13
CA ILE A 171 2.93 14.25 -11.69
C ILE A 171 3.57 15.48 -11.06
N ARG A 172 3.19 16.66 -11.55
CA ARG A 172 3.72 17.97 -11.10
C ARG A 172 5.24 18.13 -11.31
N GLY A 173 5.79 17.55 -12.37
CA GLY A 173 7.20 17.73 -12.74
C GLY A 173 8.18 16.91 -11.91
N ALA A 174 7.70 15.93 -11.13
CA ALA A 174 8.53 15.03 -10.33
C ALA A 174 7.95 13.62 -10.28
N ARG A 175 8.80 12.65 -9.92
CA ARG A 175 8.37 11.28 -9.62
C ARG A 175 7.39 11.27 -8.44
N VAL A 176 6.43 10.36 -8.49
CA VAL A 176 5.43 10.19 -7.44
C VAL A 176 5.91 9.15 -6.44
N ARG A 177 6.15 9.60 -5.22
CA ARG A 177 6.70 8.81 -4.12
C ARG A 177 5.60 7.99 -3.44
N TYR A 178 5.93 6.85 -2.84
CA TYR A 178 5.00 6.21 -1.91
C TYR A 178 5.03 7.00 -0.59
N SER A 179 3.87 7.35 -0.05
CA SER A 179 3.81 8.19 1.15
C SER A 179 2.83 7.63 2.17
N LEU A 180 3.38 7.12 3.29
CA LEU A 180 2.57 6.64 4.42
C LEU A 180 1.70 7.74 5.03
N TYR A 181 2.08 9.01 4.86
CA TYR A 181 1.31 10.15 5.33
C TYR A 181 -0.09 10.24 4.68
N GLN A 182 -0.25 9.68 3.47
CA GLN A 182 -1.53 9.66 2.78
C GLN A 182 -2.59 8.80 3.49
N TYR A 183 -2.21 7.88 4.39
CA TYR A 183 -3.16 7.17 5.26
C TYR A 183 -3.77 8.08 6.34
N ARG A 184 -3.11 9.19 6.68
CA ARG A 184 -3.66 10.20 7.58
C ARG A 184 -4.37 11.31 6.82
N THR A 185 -3.78 11.80 5.74
CA THR A 185 -4.34 12.93 4.98
C THR A 185 -4.01 12.78 3.50
N THR A 186 -5.02 12.78 2.63
CA THR A 186 -4.80 12.81 1.18
C THR A 186 -4.23 14.15 0.70
N GLU A 187 -4.30 15.19 1.53
CA GLU A 187 -3.91 16.55 1.16
C GLU A 187 -4.67 16.99 -0.12
N GLY A 188 -3.98 17.45 -1.16
CA GLY A 188 -4.57 17.78 -2.46
C GLY A 188 -4.54 16.65 -3.50
N THR A 189 -3.96 15.49 -3.18
CA THR A 189 -3.69 14.40 -4.15
C THR A 189 -4.89 14.01 -5.02
N PRO A 190 -6.11 13.80 -4.48
CA PRO A 190 -7.24 13.29 -5.26
C PRO A 190 -7.70 14.24 -6.37
N THR A 191 -7.34 15.52 -6.30
CA THR A 191 -7.67 16.55 -7.30
C THR A 191 -6.44 17.10 -8.01
N GLY A 192 -5.32 16.37 -7.95
CA GLY A 192 -4.05 16.80 -8.55
C GLY A 192 -3.33 17.93 -7.80
N GLY A 193 -3.91 18.41 -6.69
CA GLY A 193 -3.28 19.39 -5.81
C GLY A 193 -2.02 18.86 -5.12
N PRO A 194 -1.16 19.76 -4.61
CA PRO A 194 0.10 19.37 -4.00
C PRO A 194 -0.12 18.49 -2.77
N ALA A 195 0.84 17.60 -2.55
CA ALA A 195 0.97 16.75 -1.37
C ALA A 195 2.42 16.82 -0.89
N TRP A 196 2.63 16.55 0.41
CA TRP A 196 3.97 16.32 0.93
C TRP A 196 4.68 15.31 0.05
N ASN A 197 6.00 15.48 -0.15
CA ASN A 197 6.87 14.64 -0.98
C ASN A 197 6.33 14.23 -2.36
N ASN A 198 5.38 14.95 -2.97
CA ASN A 198 4.68 14.49 -4.18
C ASN A 198 4.09 13.06 -4.02
N GLY A 199 3.71 12.71 -2.80
CA GLY A 199 3.44 11.34 -2.42
C GLY A 199 2.01 10.88 -2.66
N MET A 200 1.86 9.63 -3.06
CA MET A 200 0.55 8.96 -3.20
C MET A 200 0.62 7.53 -2.68
N VAL A 201 -0.49 7.07 -2.10
CA VAL A 201 -0.77 5.63 -1.95
C VAL A 201 -1.67 5.19 -3.09
N CYS A 202 -1.74 3.87 -3.31
CA CYS A 202 -2.41 3.29 -4.45
C CYS A 202 -3.88 3.72 -4.65
N SER A 203 -4.65 3.87 -3.56
CA SER A 203 -6.05 4.33 -3.60
C SER A 203 -6.18 5.82 -3.90
N SER A 204 -5.26 6.65 -3.39
CA SER A 204 -5.22 8.08 -3.70
C SER A 204 -4.80 8.32 -5.17
N PHE A 205 -3.98 7.44 -5.74
CA PHE A 205 -3.70 7.43 -7.17
C PHE A 205 -4.94 7.12 -8.00
N LEU A 206 -5.76 6.12 -7.65
CA LEU A 206 -7.00 5.87 -8.39
C LEU A 206 -7.97 7.07 -8.32
N ALA A 207 -8.01 7.78 -7.20
CA ALA A 207 -8.78 9.02 -7.10
C ALA A 207 -8.23 10.15 -8.00
N TYR A 208 -6.91 10.30 -8.05
CA TYR A 208 -6.27 11.20 -9.01
C TYR A 208 -6.60 10.83 -10.46
N ALA A 209 -6.50 9.55 -10.84
CA ALA A 209 -6.80 9.07 -12.18
C ALA A 209 -8.25 9.37 -12.58
N HIS A 210 -9.18 9.14 -11.67
CA HIS A 210 -10.60 9.46 -11.86
C HIS A 210 -10.83 10.97 -12.09
N TYR A 211 -10.11 11.83 -11.36
CA TYR A 211 -10.19 13.27 -11.51
C TYR A 211 -9.58 13.77 -12.82
N VAL A 212 -8.39 13.27 -13.19
CA VAL A 212 -7.67 13.70 -14.40
C VAL A 212 -8.47 13.38 -15.66
N ASP A 213 -9.10 12.20 -15.73
CA ASP A 213 -9.99 11.83 -16.85
C ASP A 213 -11.31 12.63 -16.87
N GLY A 214 -11.59 13.45 -15.86
CA GLY A 214 -12.78 14.29 -15.79
C GLY A 214 -14.03 13.58 -15.25
N GLN A 215 -13.88 12.42 -14.61
CA GLN A 215 -15.01 11.72 -13.95
C GLN A 215 -15.41 12.36 -12.61
N GLY A 216 -14.66 13.39 -12.17
CA GLY A 216 -14.91 14.14 -10.94
C GLY A 216 -14.02 13.69 -9.79
N ALA A 217 -14.03 14.47 -8.70
CA ALA A 217 -13.22 14.16 -7.52
C ALA A 217 -13.87 13.06 -6.68
N ILE A 218 -13.11 12.05 -6.28
CA ILE A 218 -13.51 11.11 -5.23
C ILE A 218 -13.22 11.79 -3.89
N PRO A 219 -14.25 12.17 -3.09
CA PRO A 219 -14.00 12.86 -1.84
C PRO A 219 -13.34 11.92 -0.83
N PRO A 220 -12.37 12.37 -0.01
CA PRO A 220 -11.81 11.54 1.07
C PRO A 220 -12.84 11.26 2.17
N TYR A 221 -12.63 10.17 2.92
CA TYR A 221 -13.41 9.84 4.10
C TYR A 221 -12.74 10.38 5.35
N THR A 222 -13.54 10.88 6.29
CA THR A 222 -13.05 11.26 7.62
C THR A 222 -13.20 10.08 8.57
N TYR A 223 -12.10 9.42 8.90
CA TYR A 223 -12.04 8.42 9.96
C TYR A 223 -11.95 9.13 11.31
N SER A 224 -12.74 8.64 12.28
CA SER A 224 -12.76 9.20 13.63
C SER A 224 -11.38 9.14 14.31
N HIS A 225 -11.23 9.93 15.37
CA HIS A 225 -10.03 9.90 16.21
C HIS A 225 -9.70 8.48 16.69
N GLU A 226 -10.70 7.74 17.20
CA GLU A 226 -10.53 6.35 17.64
C GLU A 226 -9.96 5.45 16.53
N LYS A 227 -10.47 5.60 15.30
CA LYS A 227 -9.99 4.84 14.14
C LYS A 227 -8.54 5.20 13.80
N LEU A 228 -8.18 6.48 13.83
CA LEU A 228 -6.80 6.92 13.66
C LEU A 228 -5.88 6.35 14.75
N VAL A 229 -6.31 6.35 16.01
CA VAL A 229 -5.55 5.76 17.13
C VAL A 229 -5.31 4.27 16.91
N ASN A 230 -6.35 3.53 16.51
CA ASN A 230 -6.23 2.09 16.22
C ASN A 230 -5.27 1.83 15.05
N ALA A 231 -5.37 2.62 13.97
CA ALA A 231 -4.47 2.54 12.83
C ALA A 231 -3.00 2.78 13.22
N ALA A 232 -2.73 3.83 14.01
CA ALA A 232 -1.37 4.18 14.42
C ALA A 232 -0.76 3.13 15.36
N ASN A 233 -1.55 2.59 16.30
CA ASN A 233 -1.11 1.52 17.17
C ASN A 233 -0.85 0.21 16.41
N ALA A 234 -1.74 -0.15 15.47
CA ALA A 234 -1.57 -1.34 14.62
C ALA A 234 -0.32 -1.21 13.74
N LEU A 235 -0.09 -0.04 13.14
CA LEU A 235 1.11 0.26 12.36
C LEU A 235 2.38 0.11 13.21
N TYR A 236 2.40 0.69 14.40
CA TYR A 236 3.54 0.55 15.33
C TYR A 236 3.80 -0.91 15.70
N ALA A 237 2.76 -1.64 16.13
CA ALA A 237 2.89 -3.03 16.54
C ALA A 237 3.36 -3.91 15.37
N GLY A 238 2.77 -3.76 14.18
CA GLY A 238 3.13 -4.56 13.00
C GLY A 238 4.60 -4.40 12.58
N VAL A 239 5.15 -3.18 12.60
CA VAL A 239 6.58 -2.98 12.32
C VAL A 239 7.45 -3.63 13.40
N ARG A 240 7.13 -3.38 14.67
CA ARG A 240 7.92 -3.88 15.79
C ARG A 240 7.94 -5.41 15.79
N ASP A 241 6.77 -6.04 15.67
CA ASP A 241 6.64 -7.49 15.78
C ASP A 241 7.26 -8.19 14.55
N SER A 242 7.19 -7.59 13.35
CA SER A 242 7.91 -8.07 12.15
C SER A 242 9.43 -7.97 12.32
N CYS A 243 9.92 -6.87 12.89
CA CYS A 243 11.34 -6.70 13.21
C CYS A 243 11.82 -7.69 14.27
N GLU A 244 11.09 -7.84 15.39
CA GLU A 244 11.46 -8.72 16.51
C GLU A 244 11.46 -10.21 16.12
N SER A 245 10.57 -10.60 15.22
CA SER A 245 10.52 -11.97 14.72
C SER A 245 11.54 -12.26 13.61
N SER A 246 12.25 -11.25 13.10
CA SER A 246 13.07 -11.33 11.87
C SER A 246 12.30 -11.90 10.67
N LEU A 247 10.98 -11.73 10.64
CA LEU A 247 10.10 -12.23 9.59
C LEU A 247 9.35 -11.08 8.93
N GLY A 248 8.96 -11.27 7.68
CA GLY A 248 8.16 -10.29 6.96
C GLY A 248 8.97 -9.15 6.37
N PHE A 249 8.25 -8.12 5.94
CA PHE A 249 8.80 -6.97 5.23
C PHE A 249 9.80 -6.15 6.06
N TRP A 250 9.74 -6.21 7.39
CA TRP A 250 10.66 -5.48 8.29
C TRP A 250 11.68 -6.40 9.00
N GLY A 251 11.69 -7.69 8.66
CA GLY A 251 12.48 -8.70 9.38
C GLY A 251 13.99 -8.52 9.28
N SER A 252 14.49 -7.72 8.33
CA SER A 252 15.91 -7.42 8.18
C SER A 252 16.41 -6.27 9.05
N ILE A 253 15.52 -5.47 9.64
CA ILE A 253 15.92 -4.32 10.47
C ILE A 253 16.47 -4.81 11.81
N GLY A 254 17.61 -4.26 12.24
CA GLY A 254 18.27 -4.64 13.49
C GLY A 254 19.06 -5.94 13.44
N THR A 255 19.20 -6.55 12.25
CA THR A 255 19.84 -7.86 12.10
C THR A 255 21.34 -7.80 11.85
N SER A 256 21.86 -6.68 11.36
CA SER A 256 23.26 -6.61 10.91
C SER A 256 24.23 -6.08 11.96
N ILE A 257 23.79 -5.29 12.95
CA ILE A 257 24.68 -4.55 13.86
C ILE A 257 24.17 -4.56 15.31
N ALA A 258 25.07 -4.84 16.26
CA ALA A 258 24.78 -4.78 17.69
C ALA A 258 24.78 -3.34 18.22
N CYS A 259 23.60 -2.80 18.52
CA CYS A 259 23.47 -1.54 19.25
C CYS A 259 23.48 -1.78 20.76
N PHE A 260 24.16 -0.92 21.53
CA PHE A 260 24.11 -0.96 22.99
C PHE A 260 22.73 -0.58 23.57
N THR A 261 21.80 -0.13 22.73
CA THR A 261 20.40 0.13 23.10
C THR A 261 19.52 -1.06 22.75
N THR A 262 18.69 -1.52 23.67
CA THR A 262 17.92 -2.77 23.55
C THR A 262 16.64 -2.69 22.72
N ASP A 263 16.24 -1.52 22.22
CA ASP A 263 14.95 -1.32 21.53
C ASP A 263 15.11 -0.77 20.10
N ILE A 264 15.78 -1.54 19.22
CA ILE A 264 15.89 -1.20 17.79
C ILE A 264 14.52 -1.29 17.11
N CYS A 265 13.77 -2.36 17.36
CA CYS A 265 12.49 -2.58 16.71
C CYS A 265 11.42 -1.54 17.13
N GLY A 266 11.38 -1.12 18.40
CA GLY A 266 10.52 -0.01 18.81
C GLY A 266 10.93 1.33 18.20
N LYS A 267 12.22 1.58 17.99
CA LYS A 267 12.71 2.77 17.25
C LYS A 267 12.29 2.75 15.78
N ALA A 268 12.42 1.60 15.11
CA ALA A 268 11.95 1.42 13.74
C ALA A 268 10.44 1.67 13.64
N ALA A 269 9.67 1.08 14.56
CA ALA A 269 8.22 1.27 14.64
C ALA A 269 7.84 2.73 14.89
N ASN A 270 8.56 3.45 15.75
CA ASN A 270 8.36 4.89 15.93
C ASN A 270 8.63 5.68 14.64
N GLN A 271 9.70 5.39 13.88
CA GLN A 271 9.97 6.08 12.61
C GLN A 271 8.83 5.94 11.62
N VAL A 272 8.33 4.71 11.42
CA VAL A 272 7.24 4.42 10.48
C VAL A 272 5.93 5.07 10.95
N ALA A 273 5.61 4.97 12.25
CA ALA A 273 4.43 5.61 12.83
C ALA A 273 4.49 7.14 12.75
N ASN A 274 5.67 7.75 12.99
CA ASN A 274 5.87 9.19 12.84
C ASN A 274 5.68 9.65 11.40
N CYS A 275 6.17 8.86 10.43
CA CYS A 275 6.01 9.14 9.00
C CYS A 275 4.52 9.20 8.60
N MET A 276 3.71 8.23 9.05
CA MET A 276 2.26 8.23 8.82
C MET A 276 1.52 9.34 9.58
N ALA A 277 1.85 9.54 10.86
CA ALA A 277 1.12 10.46 11.72
C ALA A 277 1.46 11.93 11.47
N SER A 278 2.69 12.23 11.05
CA SER A 278 3.24 13.58 11.12
C SER A 278 4.27 13.90 10.03
N HIS A 279 4.41 13.09 8.99
CA HIS A 279 5.43 13.19 7.92
C HIS A 279 6.90 13.16 8.38
N ALA A 280 7.17 13.05 9.68
CA ALA A 280 8.53 13.02 10.24
C ALA A 280 9.08 11.58 10.20
N CYS A 281 9.72 11.22 9.10
CA CYS A 281 10.20 9.84 8.87
C CYS A 281 11.65 9.60 9.32
N ASP A 282 12.38 10.66 9.68
CA ASP A 282 13.81 10.67 10.02
C ASP A 282 14.08 10.63 11.53
N THR A 283 13.05 10.40 12.35
CA THR A 283 13.16 10.37 13.81
C THR A 283 12.45 9.17 14.43
N SER A 284 13.10 8.55 15.41
CA SER A 284 12.54 7.45 16.20
C SER A 284 11.90 7.92 17.51
N SER A 285 11.77 9.24 17.72
CA SER A 285 11.08 9.77 18.89
C SER A 285 9.59 9.44 18.81
N GLY A 286 9.11 8.57 19.70
CA GLY A 286 7.68 8.22 19.73
C GLY A 286 6.74 9.37 20.12
N SER A 287 7.27 10.54 20.48
CA SER A 287 6.47 11.69 20.92
C SER A 287 5.57 12.27 19.82
N LEU A 288 5.97 12.20 18.54
CA LEU A 288 5.22 12.82 17.44
C LEU A 288 3.94 12.05 17.13
N TRP A 289 4.06 10.75 16.81
CA TRP A 289 2.89 9.93 16.53
C TRP A 289 1.99 9.76 17.75
N ARG A 290 2.56 9.64 18.97
CA ARG A 290 1.77 9.60 20.21
C ARG A 290 1.10 10.93 20.49
N GLY A 291 1.72 12.07 20.16
CA GLY A 291 1.08 13.37 20.25
C GLY A 291 -0.17 13.47 19.37
N VAL A 292 -0.12 12.93 18.15
CA VAL A 292 -1.30 12.82 17.27
C VAL A 292 -2.35 11.88 17.87
N ARG A 293 -1.92 10.71 18.35
CA ARG A 293 -2.77 9.70 19.00
C ARG A 293 -3.48 10.23 20.25
N ASP A 294 -2.80 11.05 21.05
CA ASP A 294 -3.29 11.50 22.35
C ASP A 294 -4.07 12.82 22.26
N THR A 295 -4.15 13.44 21.08
CA THR A 295 -4.91 14.68 20.84
C THR A 295 -6.31 14.35 20.30
N PRO A 296 -7.40 14.47 21.08
CA PRO A 296 -8.72 13.96 20.69
C PRO A 296 -9.36 14.62 19.47
N SER A 297 -8.89 15.81 19.09
CA SER A 297 -9.38 16.54 17.92
C SER A 297 -8.73 16.09 16.60
N THR A 298 -7.78 15.17 16.63
CA THR A 298 -7.13 14.65 15.41
C THR A 298 -8.00 13.60 14.74
N VAL A 299 -8.08 13.67 13.42
CA VAL A 299 -8.80 12.71 12.57
C VAL A 299 -7.92 12.36 11.37
N ALA A 300 -8.25 11.27 10.66
CA ALA A 300 -7.67 10.98 9.36
C ALA A 300 -8.67 11.30 8.26
N VAL A 301 -8.21 11.97 7.20
CA VAL A 301 -9.00 12.33 6.02
C VAL A 301 -8.33 11.68 4.80
N SER A 302 -8.72 10.44 4.48
CA SER A 302 -8.01 9.59 3.52
C SER A 302 -8.97 8.83 2.59
N ILE A 303 -8.43 8.17 1.57
CA ILE A 303 -9.17 7.31 0.63
C ILE A 303 -8.62 5.89 0.74
N SER A 304 -9.46 4.94 1.15
CA SER A 304 -9.14 3.50 1.19
C SER A 304 -9.48 2.82 -0.15
N PRO A 305 -8.89 1.63 -0.43
CA PRO A 305 -9.33 0.78 -1.54
C PRO A 305 -10.83 0.43 -1.46
N ASP A 306 -11.33 0.14 -0.25
CA ASP A 306 -12.76 -0.12 -0.01
C ASP A 306 -13.62 1.07 -0.43
N ARG A 307 -13.21 2.31 -0.11
CA ARG A 307 -13.89 3.53 -0.54
C ARG A 307 -13.88 3.71 -2.06
N VAL A 308 -12.78 3.40 -2.74
CA VAL A 308 -12.70 3.50 -4.20
C VAL A 308 -13.67 2.51 -4.86
N GLY A 309 -13.78 1.29 -4.35
CA GLY A 309 -14.70 0.30 -4.92
C GLY A 309 -16.13 0.34 -4.36
N GLY A 310 -16.44 1.31 -3.50
CA GLY A 310 -17.77 1.48 -2.88
C GLY A 310 -18.18 0.35 -1.94
N TRP A 311 -17.20 -0.29 -1.29
CA TRP A 311 -17.41 -1.32 -0.28
C TRP A 311 -17.49 -0.75 1.13
N SER A 312 -17.85 -1.61 2.09
CA SER A 312 -17.99 -1.26 3.50
C SER A 312 -19.06 -0.16 3.68
N GLY A 313 -19.10 0.56 4.80
CA GLY A 313 -20.10 1.62 5.06
C GLY A 313 -20.05 2.81 4.07
N HIS A 314 -19.26 2.71 3.00
CA HIS A 314 -19.07 3.71 1.94
C HIS A 314 -19.92 3.37 0.71
N VAL A 315 -21.21 3.09 0.92
CA VAL A 315 -22.12 2.71 -0.15
C VAL A 315 -22.21 3.84 -1.17
N TRP A 316 -21.63 3.62 -2.34
CA TRP A 316 -21.66 4.56 -3.44
C TRP A 316 -22.17 3.86 -4.70
N GLY A 317 -23.48 4.05 -4.93
CA GLY A 317 -24.11 3.76 -6.22
C GLY A 317 -23.99 4.98 -7.14
N THR A 318 -25.06 5.78 -7.23
CA THR A 318 -25.18 6.96 -8.13
C THR A 318 -25.04 8.30 -7.41
N GLN A 319 -24.55 8.32 -6.18
CA GLN A 319 -24.44 9.55 -5.37
C GLN A 319 -23.29 10.44 -5.85
N PRO A 320 -23.34 11.76 -5.60
CA PRO A 320 -22.21 12.65 -5.86
C PRO A 320 -20.92 12.14 -5.19
N GLY A 321 -19.85 11.94 -5.98
CA GLY A 321 -18.57 11.40 -5.51
C GLY A 321 -18.44 9.88 -5.57
N ALA A 322 -19.46 9.17 -6.08
CA ALA A 322 -19.34 7.75 -6.42
C ALA A 322 -18.32 7.56 -7.55
N THR A 323 -17.60 6.45 -7.49
CA THR A 323 -16.55 6.15 -8.47
C THR A 323 -17.16 5.43 -9.66
N VAL A 324 -16.51 5.50 -10.82
CA VAL A 324 -16.91 4.68 -11.98
C VAL A 324 -16.96 3.18 -11.62
N TRP A 325 -16.04 2.72 -10.78
CA TRP A 325 -15.88 1.31 -10.42
C TRP A 325 -16.90 0.80 -9.41
N SER A 326 -17.42 1.66 -8.51
CA SER A 326 -18.30 1.24 -7.41
C SER A 326 -19.67 0.73 -7.85
N ALA A 327 -20.03 0.93 -9.12
CA ALA A 327 -21.25 0.39 -9.71
C ALA A 327 -21.19 -1.12 -10.01
N ASP A 328 -20.03 -1.76 -9.83
CA ASP A 328 -19.78 -3.16 -10.21
C ASP A 328 -19.64 -4.09 -9.00
N ILE A 329 -20.08 -5.35 -9.17
CA ILE A 329 -19.87 -6.41 -8.19
C ILE A 329 -18.56 -7.10 -8.56
N GLY A 330 -17.50 -6.93 -7.75
CA GLY A 330 -16.14 -7.31 -8.13
C GLY A 330 -15.99 -8.72 -8.76
N HIS A 331 -15.16 -8.80 -9.80
CA HIS A 331 -14.88 -10.00 -10.59
C HIS A 331 -13.54 -10.60 -10.18
N ASN A 332 -13.42 -11.93 -10.19
CA ASN A 332 -12.14 -12.57 -9.86
C ASN A 332 -11.10 -12.29 -10.95
N VAL A 333 -9.89 -11.90 -10.51
CA VAL A 333 -8.74 -11.86 -11.40
C VAL A 333 -8.28 -13.28 -11.71
N GLN A 334 -8.04 -13.56 -12.98
CA GLN A 334 -7.52 -14.82 -13.46
C GLN A 334 -6.34 -14.58 -14.39
N TRP A 335 -5.28 -15.37 -14.23
CA TRP A 335 -4.07 -15.34 -15.05
C TRP A 335 -4.21 -16.33 -16.22
N ASN A 336 -4.86 -15.91 -17.31
CA ASN A 336 -5.43 -16.84 -18.31
C ASN A 336 -4.96 -16.67 -19.77
N SER A 337 -4.09 -15.73 -20.12
CA SER A 337 -3.52 -15.62 -21.48
C SER A 337 -2.32 -16.54 -21.73
N GLY A 338 -2.02 -16.89 -22.98
CA GLY A 338 -0.82 -17.67 -23.32
C GLY A 338 0.48 -16.87 -23.15
N GLY A 339 1.59 -17.55 -22.83
CA GLY A 339 2.95 -17.00 -22.76
C GLY A 339 3.47 -16.72 -21.34
N ASN A 340 4.79 -16.49 -21.23
CA ASN A 340 5.44 -16.03 -20.00
C ASN A 340 5.96 -14.61 -20.19
N VAL A 341 5.61 -13.69 -19.29
CA VAL A 341 6.09 -12.30 -19.30
C VAL A 341 7.06 -12.12 -18.15
N TYR A 342 8.30 -11.75 -18.46
CA TYR A 342 9.28 -11.31 -17.47
C TYR A 342 9.11 -9.82 -17.19
N GLY A 343 9.27 -9.41 -15.94
CA GLY A 343 9.46 -8.01 -15.61
C GLY A 343 9.81 -7.77 -14.17
N CYS A 344 10.10 -6.51 -13.87
CA CYS A 344 10.57 -6.03 -12.58
C CYS A 344 9.63 -4.96 -12.01
N TRP A 345 9.62 -4.86 -10.68
CA TRP A 345 8.82 -3.89 -9.95
C TRP A 345 9.66 -2.67 -9.47
N TYR A 346 10.92 -2.89 -9.13
CA TYR A 346 11.91 -1.85 -8.83
C TYR A 346 13.31 -2.30 -9.17
#